data_AF-Q6FIV7-F1
#
_entry.id   AF-Q6FIV7-F1
#
_cell.length_a   1.000
_cell.length_b   1.000
_cell.length_c   1.000
_cell.angle_alpha   90.00
_cell.angle_beta   90.00
_cell.angle_gamma   90.00
#
_symmetry.space_group_name_H-M   'P 1'
#
loop_
_entity.id
_entity.type
_entity.pdbx_description
1 polymer ?
#
loop_
_entity_poly.entity_id
_entity_poly.type
_entity_poly.pdbx_seq_one_letter_code
_entity_poly.pdbx_strand_id
1 'polypeptide(L)'
;MGGQDAVSCNTEDTNPRADEALQLWEQGAAKEQAGSLMDAINFYRKALKVHDGVEKLYRKKLQEDYMLQQKLEALNLNDKSNDHTENTSDVNGTSEEAGPVDPCWILEMLPDDILLQIIKQVVYMSGESWVNLSKTCASFNKLCFHNSLPYQAFADYIYPKQVYDSETLQMNKVTDMKSFTKEIWGDDAKQMICNRPFIKYHGIYISVVNVVRYGANDEGSLSLMNPIHILTYYRYFRFYPDGSCLRLLTTDEPSFVVKHFSKETPIKDSEICRWSLGFDYDFGLLHITRTSDKYEFHEKFVIKNQGRKKHHQLAWLSSVVIDNEGVEMENSLKNERAFHFSRVKSYENSL
;
A
#
# COMPACT_ATOMS: atom_id res chain seq x y z
N MET A 1 6.91 64.52 29.07
CA MET A 1 6.25 63.61 30.01
C MET A 1 5.92 62.35 29.25
N GLY A 2 6.63 61.27 29.55
CA GLY A 2 6.42 59.98 28.93
C GLY A 2 5.19 59.28 29.49
N GLY A 3 4.54 58.51 28.63
CA GLY A 3 3.58 57.48 28.99
C GLY A 3 3.85 56.29 28.07
N GLN A 4 4.47 55.25 28.64
CA GLN A 4 4.63 53.94 28.03
C GLN A 4 3.31 53.19 28.24
N ASP A 5 2.58 52.90 27.17
CA ASP A 5 1.51 51.91 27.22
C ASP A 5 2.10 50.54 26.90
N ALA A 6 2.29 49.76 27.97
CA ALA A 6 2.72 48.38 27.91
C ALA A 6 1.61 47.53 27.27
N VAL A 7 1.95 46.86 26.16
CA VAL A 7 1.15 45.79 25.59
C VAL A 7 1.19 44.61 26.55
N SER A 8 0.12 44.39 27.32
CA SER A 8 -0.05 43.15 28.08
C SER A 8 -0.43 42.04 27.10
N CYS A 9 0.52 41.17 26.80
CA CYS A 9 0.27 39.93 26.09
C CYS A 9 -0.57 39.02 26.99
N ASN A 10 -1.81 38.73 26.60
CA ASN A 10 -2.64 37.72 27.25
C ASN A 10 -2.00 36.35 27.06
N THR A 11 -1.29 35.85 28.07
CA THR A 11 -0.98 34.44 28.19
C THR A 11 -2.29 33.71 28.50
N GLU A 12 -2.85 33.01 27.52
CA GLU A 12 -3.91 32.04 27.79
C GLU A 12 -3.41 31.03 28.83
N ASP A 13 -4.11 30.93 29.96
CA ASP A 13 -3.87 29.93 30.99
C ASP A 13 -4.04 28.52 30.39
N THR A 14 -2.95 27.92 29.90
CA THR A 14 -2.96 26.53 29.45
C THR A 14 -2.95 25.62 30.68
N ASN A 15 -4.05 24.92 30.91
CA ASN A 15 -4.15 23.96 31.99
C ASN A 15 -3.17 22.80 31.72
N PRO A 16 -2.11 22.60 32.52
CA PRO A 16 -1.05 21.62 32.22
C PRO A 16 -1.57 20.19 32.15
N ARG A 17 -2.67 19.87 32.85
CA ARG A 17 -3.33 18.55 32.75
C ARG A 17 -4.06 18.36 31.42
N ALA A 18 -4.60 19.43 30.84
CA ALA A 18 -5.23 19.37 29.54
C ALA A 18 -4.20 19.13 28.43
N ASP A 19 -3.04 19.77 28.52
CA ASP A 19 -1.93 19.57 27.57
C ASP A 19 -1.35 18.16 27.67
N GLU A 20 -1.16 17.64 28.88
CA GLU A 20 -0.72 16.25 29.10
C GLU A 20 -1.75 15.26 28.51
N ALA A 21 -3.04 15.47 28.75
CA ALA A 21 -4.09 14.64 28.18
C ALA A 21 -4.10 14.69 26.64
N LEU A 22 -3.89 15.87 26.05
CA LEU A 22 -3.82 16.06 24.59
C LEU A 22 -2.64 15.31 23.98
N GLN A 23 -1.45 15.36 24.60
CA GLN A 23 -0.28 14.61 24.14
C GLN A 23 -0.53 13.09 24.17
N LEU A 24 -1.15 12.60 25.24
CA LEU A 24 -1.54 11.19 25.34
C LEU A 24 -2.57 10.82 24.26
N TRP A 25 -3.52 11.72 23.97
CA TRP A 25 -4.50 11.51 22.90
C TRP A 25 -3.86 11.47 21.51
N GLU A 26 -2.89 12.34 21.24
CA GLU A 26 -2.11 12.36 20.00
C GLU A 26 -1.28 11.08 19.81
N GLN A 27 -0.64 10.59 20.88
CA GLN A 27 0.06 9.31 20.85
C GLN A 27 -0.91 8.16 20.56
N GLY A 28 -2.12 8.22 21.12
CA GLY A 28 -3.21 7.30 20.79
C GLY A 28 -3.56 7.33 19.30
N ALA A 29 -3.79 8.53 18.75
CA ALA A 29 -4.11 8.72 17.33
C ALA A 29 -3.00 8.26 16.39
N ALA A 30 -1.72 8.51 16.74
CA ALA A 30 -0.57 8.03 15.98
C ALA A 30 -0.48 6.50 16.00
N LYS A 31 -0.74 5.86 17.14
CA LYS A 31 -0.77 4.40 17.28
C LYS A 31 -1.93 3.77 16.52
N GLU A 32 -3.09 4.43 16.52
CA GLU A 32 -4.26 4.02 15.73
C GLU A 32 -3.96 4.09 14.22
N GLN A 33 -3.36 5.18 13.76
CA GLN A 33 -2.92 5.32 12.36
C GLN A 33 -1.86 4.29 11.96
N ALA A 34 -0.98 3.92 12.89
CA ALA A 34 0.01 2.86 12.71
C ALA A 34 -0.58 1.43 12.78
N GLY A 35 -1.86 1.30 13.14
CA GLY A 35 -2.56 0.01 13.23
C GLY A 35 -2.37 -0.74 14.55
N SER A 36 -1.69 -0.14 15.54
CA SER A 36 -1.50 -0.72 16.88
C SER A 36 -2.61 -0.23 17.83
N LEU A 37 -3.82 -0.77 17.62
CA LEU A 37 -5.03 -0.30 18.30
C LEU A 37 -5.01 -0.55 19.82
N MET A 38 -4.28 -1.56 20.31
CA MET A 38 -4.21 -1.86 21.75
C MET A 38 -3.44 -0.78 22.50
N ASP A 39 -2.30 -0.38 21.95
CA ASP A 39 -1.53 0.76 22.43
C ASP A 39 -2.37 2.04 22.35
N ALA A 40 -3.04 2.26 21.22
CA ALA A 40 -3.89 3.43 21.02
C ALA A 40 -4.97 3.55 22.10
N ILE A 41 -5.70 2.47 22.39
CA ILE A 41 -6.73 2.43 23.42
C ILE A 41 -6.14 2.68 24.82
N ASN A 42 -4.96 2.14 25.11
CA ASN A 42 -4.29 2.40 26.39
C ASN A 42 -3.97 3.89 26.54
N PHE A 43 -3.49 4.54 25.48
CA PHE A 43 -3.24 5.98 25.46
C PHE A 43 -4.52 6.81 25.58
N TYR A 44 -5.59 6.47 24.86
CA TYR A 44 -6.88 7.15 24.99
C TYR A 44 -7.49 7.01 26.39
N ARG A 45 -7.41 5.82 26.99
CA ARG A 45 -7.88 5.59 28.37
C ARG A 45 -7.07 6.42 29.38
N LYS A 46 -5.75 6.52 29.19
CA LYS A 46 -4.90 7.39 30.03
C LYS A 46 -5.28 8.85 29.86
N ALA A 47 -5.48 9.32 28.63
CA ALA A 47 -5.89 10.69 28.34
C ALA A 47 -7.23 11.04 28.99
N LEU A 48 -8.25 10.17 28.86
CA LEU A 48 -9.56 10.35 29.49
C LEU A 48 -9.47 10.39 31.02
N LYS A 49 -8.60 9.57 31.63
CA LYS A 49 -8.37 9.60 33.09
C LYS A 49 -7.75 10.90 33.57
N VAL A 50 -6.92 11.55 32.75
CA VAL A 50 -6.26 12.82 33.08
C VAL A 50 -7.24 13.99 32.90
N HIS A 51 -8.04 13.97 31.83
CA HIS A 51 -9.04 15.00 31.55
C HIS A 51 -10.22 14.46 30.72
N ASP A 52 -11.40 14.38 31.33
CA ASP A 52 -12.62 13.83 30.71
C ASP A 52 -13.01 14.52 29.39
N GLY A 53 -12.72 15.82 29.25
CA GLY A 53 -13.05 16.62 28.06
C GLY A 53 -11.98 16.66 26.97
N VAL A 54 -10.94 15.81 27.05
CA VAL A 54 -9.78 15.85 26.13
C VAL A 54 -10.16 15.66 24.66
N GLU A 55 -11.19 14.85 24.36
CA GLU A 55 -11.65 14.63 22.98
C GLU A 55 -12.13 15.93 22.33
N LYS A 56 -12.87 16.76 23.09
CA LYS A 56 -13.37 18.05 22.60
C LYS A 56 -12.22 19.02 22.33
N LEU A 57 -11.20 19.01 23.19
CA LEU A 57 -9.99 19.82 23.01
C LEU A 57 -9.21 19.38 21.78
N TYR A 58 -9.04 18.07 21.57
CA TYR A 58 -8.34 17.52 20.42
C TYR A 58 -9.06 17.83 19.11
N ARG A 59 -10.39 17.69 19.06
CA ARG A 59 -11.21 18.08 17.89
C ARG A 59 -11.09 19.57 17.58
N LYS A 60 -11.10 20.43 18.62
CA LYS A 60 -10.91 21.88 18.46
C LYS A 60 -9.53 22.18 17.88
N LYS A 61 -8.47 21.56 18.40
CA LYS A 61 -7.10 21.67 17.86
C LYS A 61 -7.03 21.26 16.39
N LEU A 62 -7.60 20.11 16.03
CA LEU A 62 -7.61 19.63 14.64
C LEU A 62 -8.34 20.61 13.71
N GLN A 63 -9.43 21.20 14.17
CA GLN A 63 -10.16 22.23 13.43
C GLN A 63 -9.33 23.51 13.26
N GLU A 64 -8.62 23.94 14.29
CA GLU A 64 -7.73 25.10 14.26
C GLU A 64 -6.53 24.88 13.31
N ASP A 65 -5.89 23.70 13.39
CA ASP A 65 -4.79 23.31 12.50
C ASP A 65 -5.25 23.28 11.04
N TYR A 66 -6.44 22.72 10.77
CA TYR A 66 -7.03 22.70 9.44
C TYR A 66 -7.36 24.11 8.92
N MET A 67 -7.94 24.97 9.76
CA MET A 67 -8.23 26.37 9.42
C MET A 67 -6.94 27.17 9.17
N LEU A 68 -5.89 26.91 9.95
CA LEU A 68 -4.57 27.53 9.78
C LEU A 68 -3.93 27.08 8.46
N GLN A 69 -4.04 25.80 8.14
CA GLN A 69 -3.56 25.25 6.88
C GLN A 69 -4.29 25.88 5.68
N GLN A 70 -5.61 26.03 5.73
CA GLN A 70 -6.37 26.75 4.70
C GLN A 70 -5.94 28.21 4.59
N LYS A 71 -5.72 28.91 5.71
CA LYS A 71 -5.24 30.30 5.69
C LYS A 71 -3.83 30.41 5.09
N LEU A 72 -2.92 29.48 5.40
CA LEU A 72 -1.59 29.40 4.80
C LEU A 72 -1.66 29.12 3.29
N GLU A 73 -2.55 28.24 2.87
CA GLU A 73 -2.79 27.97 1.44
C GLU A 73 -3.40 29.18 0.72
N ALA A 74 -4.35 29.89 1.34
CA ALA A 74 -4.95 31.11 0.80
C ALA A 74 -3.95 32.28 0.71
N LEU A 75 -3.05 32.42 1.71
CA LEU A 75 -1.96 33.39 1.66
C LEU A 75 -0.96 33.06 0.53
N ASN A 76 -0.65 31.78 0.31
CA ASN A 76 0.18 31.33 -0.81
C ASN A 76 -0.48 31.51 -2.19
N LEU A 77 -1.82 31.57 -2.26
CA LEU A 77 -2.56 31.81 -3.50
C LEU A 77 -2.68 33.31 -3.84
N ASN A 78 -2.72 34.18 -2.82
CA ASN A 78 -2.82 35.64 -3.02
C ASN A 78 -1.50 36.31 -3.44
N ASP A 79 -0.35 35.66 -3.26
CA ASP A 79 0.92 36.09 -3.88
C ASP A 79 1.02 35.76 -5.38
N LYS A 80 0.02 35.06 -5.96
CA LYS A 80 0.01 34.61 -7.36
C LYS A 80 -1.08 35.23 -8.24
N SER A 81 -1.73 36.29 -7.80
CA SER A 81 -2.77 36.96 -8.59
C SER A 81 -2.55 38.47 -8.71
N ASN A 82 -1.51 38.85 -9.44
CA ASN A 82 -1.53 40.05 -10.28
C ASN A 82 -0.43 39.95 -11.34
N ASP A 83 -0.66 39.18 -12.41
CA ASP A 83 -0.57 39.74 -13.77
C ASP A 83 -0.99 38.71 -14.84
N HIS A 84 -1.77 39.16 -15.80
CA HIS A 84 -1.96 38.49 -17.09
C HIS A 84 -1.96 39.59 -18.14
N THR A 85 -0.81 39.87 -18.75
CA THR A 85 -0.70 39.99 -20.22
C THR A 85 0.75 39.90 -20.68
N GLU A 86 0.90 39.38 -21.89
CA GLU A 86 2.11 38.98 -22.59
C GLU A 86 3.20 40.07 -22.67
N ASN A 87 4.45 39.71 -22.34
CA ASN A 87 5.59 39.71 -23.27
C ASN A 87 6.90 39.46 -22.53
N THR A 88 7.78 38.69 -23.19
CA THR A 88 9.25 38.78 -23.16
C THR A 88 10.00 38.86 -21.83
N SER A 89 10.97 37.94 -21.71
CA SER A 89 12.23 38.03 -20.94
C SER A 89 12.16 38.07 -19.41
N ASP A 90 13.10 37.29 -18.85
CA ASP A 90 13.74 37.45 -17.54
C ASP A 90 13.12 36.80 -16.29
N VAL A 91 13.60 35.57 -16.06
CA VAL A 91 14.21 35.05 -14.83
C VAL A 91 13.94 35.81 -13.53
N ASN A 92 13.33 35.13 -12.54
CA ASN A 92 13.85 35.07 -11.16
C ASN A 92 13.03 34.07 -10.29
N GLY A 93 13.37 32.79 -10.40
CA GLY A 93 13.32 31.88 -9.25
C GLY A 93 14.74 31.77 -8.75
N THR A 94 14.97 31.94 -7.45
CA THR A 94 16.27 31.86 -6.77
C THR A 94 17.22 30.87 -7.43
N SER A 95 18.08 31.44 -8.28
CA SER A 95 19.20 30.79 -8.90
C SER A 95 20.23 30.58 -7.80
N GLU A 96 20.33 29.37 -7.28
CA GLU A 96 21.67 28.85 -7.08
C GLU A 96 22.32 28.93 -8.47
N GLU A 97 23.38 29.73 -8.61
CA GLU A 97 24.15 29.84 -9.84
C GLU A 97 24.68 28.43 -10.18
N ALA A 98 23.88 27.66 -10.91
CA ALA A 98 24.37 26.51 -11.64
C ALA A 98 25.31 27.10 -12.69
N GLY A 99 26.62 26.90 -12.47
CA GLY A 99 27.63 27.16 -13.49
C GLY A 99 27.28 26.48 -14.82
N PRO A 100 28.06 26.72 -15.89
CA PRO A 100 27.81 26.10 -17.19
C PRO A 100 27.57 24.60 -16.98
N VAL A 101 26.35 24.14 -17.29
CA VAL A 101 25.95 22.75 -17.08
C VAL A 101 26.86 21.94 -17.98
N ASP A 102 27.80 21.21 -17.36
CA ASP A 102 28.71 20.35 -18.09
C ASP A 102 27.89 19.42 -19.00
N PRO A 103 28.30 19.25 -20.26
CA PRO A 103 27.59 18.39 -21.18
C PRO A 103 27.42 16.99 -20.58
N CYS A 104 26.20 16.47 -20.60
CA CYS A 104 25.94 15.12 -20.14
C CYS A 104 26.53 14.16 -21.17
N TRP A 105 27.81 13.76 -20.99
CA TRP A 105 28.57 13.00 -21.97
C TRP A 105 27.85 11.74 -22.44
N ILE A 106 27.06 11.08 -21.60
CA ILE A 106 26.30 9.89 -21.99
C ILE A 106 25.21 10.19 -23.02
N LEU A 107 24.54 11.35 -22.92
CA LEU A 107 23.48 11.75 -23.84
C LEU A 107 24.03 12.29 -25.17
N GLU A 108 25.25 12.82 -25.14
CA GLU A 108 25.93 13.31 -26.35
C GLU A 108 26.69 12.20 -27.09
N MET A 109 27.22 11.22 -26.34
CA MET A 109 28.01 10.13 -26.90
C MET A 109 27.15 8.96 -27.41
N LEU A 110 25.98 8.71 -26.79
CA LEU A 110 25.15 7.55 -27.12
C LEU A 110 23.84 7.97 -27.81
N PRO A 111 23.46 7.32 -28.91
CA PRO A 111 22.15 7.54 -29.52
C PRO A 111 21.02 6.97 -28.65
N ASP A 112 19.80 7.48 -28.85
CA ASP A 112 18.60 7.09 -28.11
C ASP A 112 18.38 5.58 -28.08
N ASP A 113 18.68 4.85 -29.17
CA ASP A 113 18.52 3.39 -29.24
C ASP A 113 19.39 2.66 -28.20
N ILE A 114 20.63 3.11 -27.99
CA ILE A 114 21.54 2.52 -27.01
C ILE A 114 21.12 2.91 -25.59
N LEU A 115 20.69 4.17 -25.40
CA LEU A 115 20.14 4.63 -24.12
C LEU A 115 18.89 3.83 -23.73
N LEU A 116 18.02 3.51 -24.70
CA LEU A 116 16.85 2.67 -24.48
C LEU A 116 17.21 1.24 -24.10
N GLN A 117 18.28 0.66 -24.68
CA GLN A 117 18.79 -0.64 -24.23
C GLN A 117 19.35 -0.59 -22.80
N ILE A 118 20.02 0.49 -22.42
CA ILE A 118 20.47 0.70 -21.04
C ILE A 118 19.26 0.79 -20.10
N ILE A 119 18.24 1.59 -20.46
CA ILE A 119 17.00 1.72 -19.68
C ILE A 119 16.31 0.36 -19.53
N LYS A 120 16.28 -0.47 -20.58
CA LYS A 120 15.75 -1.84 -20.51
C LYS A 120 16.46 -2.68 -19.46
N GLN A 121 17.79 -2.60 -19.37
CA GLN A 121 18.53 -3.29 -18.30
C GLN A 121 18.21 -2.72 -16.92
N VAL A 122 18.10 -1.40 -16.79
CA VAL A 122 17.71 -0.75 -15.52
C VAL A 122 16.32 -1.21 -15.06
N VAL A 123 15.36 -1.38 -15.99
CA VAL A 123 14.04 -1.95 -15.69
C VAL A 123 14.15 -3.37 -15.12
N TYR A 124 15.00 -4.23 -15.70
CA TYR A 124 15.22 -5.58 -15.18
C TYR A 124 15.94 -5.62 -13.83
N MET A 125 16.73 -4.59 -13.51
CA MET A 125 17.33 -4.44 -12.18
C MET A 125 16.27 -4.07 -11.15
N SER A 126 15.59 -2.94 -11.31
CA SER A 126 14.46 -2.58 -10.46
C SER A 126 13.61 -1.45 -11.06
N GLY A 127 12.30 -1.49 -10.79
CA GLY A 127 11.40 -0.39 -11.15
C GLY A 127 11.71 0.92 -10.40
N GLU A 128 12.30 0.85 -9.20
CA GLU A 128 12.74 2.04 -8.45
C GLU A 128 13.92 2.72 -9.14
N SER A 129 14.90 1.94 -9.60
CA SER A 129 16.06 2.44 -10.35
C SER A 129 15.62 3.11 -11.65
N TRP A 130 14.62 2.57 -12.34
CA TRP A 130 14.04 3.18 -13.54
C TRP A 130 13.39 4.55 -13.24
N VAL A 131 12.62 4.66 -12.17
CA VAL A 131 12.03 5.94 -11.73
C VAL A 131 13.10 6.92 -11.26
N ASN A 132 14.18 6.45 -10.63
CA ASN A 132 15.28 7.31 -10.22
C ASN A 132 16.05 7.84 -11.44
N LEU A 133 16.30 6.99 -12.44
CA LEU A 133 16.93 7.39 -13.70
C LEU A 133 16.11 8.47 -14.41
N SER A 134 14.79 8.32 -14.47
CA SER A 134 13.90 9.30 -15.14
C SER A 134 13.81 10.66 -14.44
N LYS A 135 14.30 10.77 -13.20
CA LYS A 135 14.40 12.03 -12.44
C LYS A 135 15.72 12.76 -12.63
N THR A 136 16.70 12.14 -13.30
CA THR A 136 18.04 12.74 -13.47
C THR A 136 18.04 13.91 -14.46
N CYS A 137 17.33 13.79 -15.58
CA CYS A 137 17.20 14.86 -16.57
C CYS A 137 15.95 14.68 -17.45
N ALA A 138 15.59 15.74 -18.20
CA ALA A 138 14.44 15.74 -19.09
C ALA A 138 14.55 14.69 -20.22
N SER A 139 15.76 14.45 -20.75
CA SER A 139 15.98 13.44 -21.80
C SER A 139 15.69 12.03 -21.30
N PHE A 140 16.24 11.64 -20.15
CA PHE A 140 15.93 10.34 -19.53
C PHE A 140 14.47 10.23 -19.11
N ASN A 141 13.84 11.33 -18.68
CA ASN A 141 12.41 11.34 -18.40
C ASN A 141 11.58 10.95 -19.63
N LYS A 142 11.86 11.60 -20.78
CA LYS A 142 11.22 11.30 -22.06
C LYS A 142 11.47 9.85 -22.49
N LEU A 143 12.72 9.40 -22.47
CA LEU A 143 13.06 8.03 -22.86
C LEU A 143 12.41 6.98 -21.96
N CYS A 144 12.27 7.25 -20.66
CA CYS A 144 11.66 6.33 -19.71
C CYS A 144 10.13 6.27 -19.85
N PHE A 145 9.44 7.41 -19.93
CA PHE A 145 7.97 7.44 -19.82
C PHE A 145 7.22 7.58 -21.15
N HIS A 146 7.87 8.10 -22.20
CA HIS A 146 7.28 8.37 -23.51
C HIS A 146 7.74 7.40 -24.61
N ASN A 147 8.51 6.37 -24.25
CA ASN A 147 8.86 5.27 -25.13
C ASN A 147 8.14 3.99 -24.70
N SER A 148 7.82 3.09 -25.62
CA SER A 148 7.15 1.82 -25.33
C SER A 148 8.10 0.74 -24.78
N LEU A 149 9.40 0.79 -25.13
CA LEU A 149 10.37 -0.25 -24.80
C LEU A 149 10.48 -0.52 -23.29
N PRO A 150 10.52 0.47 -22.39
CA PRO A 150 10.57 0.21 -20.94
C PRO A 150 9.33 -0.54 -20.44
N TYR A 151 8.14 -0.21 -20.96
CA TYR A 151 6.90 -0.90 -20.60
C TYR A 151 6.86 -2.32 -21.18
N GLN A 152 7.36 -2.54 -22.39
CA GLN A 152 7.52 -3.89 -22.93
C GLN A 152 8.47 -4.73 -22.05
N ALA A 153 9.58 -4.15 -21.60
CA ALA A 153 10.51 -4.82 -20.68
C ALA A 153 9.85 -5.21 -19.35
N PHE A 154 9.01 -4.33 -18.76
CA PHE A 154 8.21 -4.68 -17.60
C PHE A 154 7.25 -5.83 -17.88
N ALA A 155 6.54 -5.79 -19.01
CA ALA A 155 5.58 -6.83 -19.38
C ALA A 155 6.27 -8.20 -19.56
N ASP A 156 7.40 -8.21 -20.28
CA ASP A 156 8.23 -9.40 -20.49
C ASP A 156 8.82 -9.96 -19.18
N TYR A 157 9.00 -9.12 -18.17
CA TYR A 157 9.47 -9.56 -16.86
C TYR A 157 8.35 -10.10 -15.96
N ILE A 158 7.18 -9.45 -15.97
CA ILE A 158 6.08 -9.69 -15.03
C ILE A 158 5.21 -10.88 -15.47
N TYR A 159 4.74 -10.87 -16.71
CA TYR A 159 3.66 -11.75 -17.15
C TYR A 159 4.06 -13.20 -17.42
N PRO A 160 5.28 -13.52 -17.90
CA PRO A 160 5.71 -14.92 -18.02
C PRO A 160 5.80 -15.66 -16.69
N LYS A 161 5.86 -14.93 -15.57
CA LYS A 161 5.89 -15.49 -14.22
C LYS A 161 4.49 -15.68 -13.64
N GLN A 162 3.43 -15.25 -14.32
CA GLN A 162 2.06 -15.40 -13.84
C GLN A 162 1.54 -16.79 -14.21
N VAL A 163 0.90 -17.47 -13.26
CA VAL A 163 0.30 -18.79 -13.47
C VAL A 163 -1.18 -18.60 -13.77
N TYR A 164 -1.64 -19.17 -14.88
CA TYR A 164 -3.04 -19.14 -15.30
C TYR A 164 -3.64 -20.54 -15.16
N ASP A 165 -4.92 -20.56 -14.79
CA ASP A 165 -5.67 -21.80 -14.66
C ASP A 165 -5.83 -22.52 -16.01
N SER A 166 -5.61 -23.84 -16.01
CA SER A 166 -5.62 -24.67 -17.23
C SER A 166 -6.99 -24.73 -17.87
N GLU A 167 -8.06 -24.81 -17.07
CA GLU A 167 -9.44 -24.87 -17.58
C GLU A 167 -9.80 -23.55 -18.26
N THR A 168 -9.44 -22.43 -17.64
CA THR A 168 -9.60 -21.08 -18.20
C THR A 168 -8.88 -20.95 -19.54
N LEU A 169 -7.64 -21.41 -19.65
CA LEU A 169 -6.89 -21.40 -20.90
C LEU A 169 -7.58 -22.22 -21.99
N GLN A 170 -8.07 -23.42 -21.65
CA GLN A 170 -8.76 -24.30 -22.59
C GLN A 170 -10.09 -23.72 -23.08
N MET A 171 -10.92 -23.21 -22.16
CA MET A 171 -12.23 -22.62 -22.48
C MET A 171 -12.10 -21.42 -23.42
N ASN A 172 -11.06 -20.61 -23.23
CA ASN A 172 -10.78 -19.45 -24.06
C ASN A 172 -9.93 -19.78 -25.30
N LYS A 173 -9.62 -21.07 -25.53
CA LYS A 173 -8.79 -21.55 -26.64
C LYS A 173 -7.42 -20.88 -26.73
N VAL A 174 -6.85 -20.53 -25.58
CA VAL A 174 -5.56 -19.86 -25.49
C VAL A 174 -4.45 -20.91 -25.52
N THR A 175 -3.74 -20.96 -26.64
CA THR A 175 -2.53 -21.79 -26.81
C THR A 175 -1.26 -21.03 -26.43
N ASP A 176 -1.23 -19.73 -26.73
CA ASP A 176 -0.13 -18.83 -26.40
C ASP A 176 -0.66 -17.54 -25.76
N MET A 177 -0.25 -17.30 -24.51
CA MET A 177 -0.63 -16.12 -23.77
C MET A 177 -0.11 -14.83 -24.42
N LYS A 178 1.04 -14.84 -25.09
CA LYS A 178 1.57 -13.63 -25.73
C LYS A 178 0.67 -13.19 -26.87
N SER A 179 0.35 -14.10 -27.79
CA SER A 179 -0.55 -13.85 -28.92
C SER A 179 -1.92 -13.39 -28.44
N PHE A 180 -2.50 -14.08 -27.45
CA PHE A 180 -3.80 -13.71 -26.89
C PHE A 180 -3.81 -12.30 -26.29
N THR A 181 -2.76 -11.93 -25.55
CA THR A 181 -2.68 -10.58 -24.97
C THR A 181 -2.44 -9.50 -26.02
N LYS A 182 -1.74 -9.84 -27.12
CA LYS A 182 -1.56 -8.93 -28.25
C LYS A 182 -2.88 -8.64 -28.98
N GLU A 183 -3.80 -9.58 -29.04
CA GLU A 183 -5.15 -9.35 -29.61
C GLU A 183 -5.97 -8.35 -28.78
N ILE A 184 -5.77 -8.33 -27.46
CA ILE A 184 -6.54 -7.47 -26.53
C ILE A 184 -5.94 -6.07 -26.43
N TRP A 185 -4.61 -5.96 -26.28
CA TRP A 185 -3.93 -4.69 -26.01
C TRP A 185 -3.04 -4.18 -27.16
N GLY A 186 -2.91 -4.93 -28.26
CA GLY A 186 -2.03 -4.57 -29.36
C GLY A 186 -0.58 -4.43 -28.92
N ASP A 187 0.07 -3.35 -29.36
CA ASP A 187 1.45 -3.01 -28.98
C ASP A 187 1.52 -2.01 -27.80
N ASP A 188 0.38 -1.70 -27.14
CA ASP A 188 0.34 -0.80 -25.98
C ASP A 188 0.61 -1.54 -24.66
N ALA A 189 1.89 -1.83 -24.44
CA ALA A 189 2.36 -2.45 -23.20
C ALA A 189 2.08 -1.60 -21.95
N LYS A 190 1.98 -0.27 -22.09
CA LYS A 190 1.72 0.64 -20.98
C LYS A 190 0.28 0.48 -20.49
N GLN A 191 -0.68 0.47 -21.42
CA GLN A 191 -2.09 0.21 -21.10
C GLN A 191 -2.27 -1.19 -20.53
N MET A 192 -1.61 -2.20 -21.12
CA MET A 192 -1.66 -3.57 -20.61
C MET A 192 -1.20 -3.66 -19.15
N ILE A 193 -0.03 -3.11 -18.81
CA ILE A 193 0.49 -3.13 -17.42
C ILE A 193 -0.42 -2.36 -16.46
N CYS A 194 -1.11 -1.31 -16.92
CA CYS A 194 -2.01 -0.54 -16.07
C CYS A 194 -3.31 -1.27 -15.76
N ASN A 195 -3.79 -2.08 -16.69
CA ASN A 195 -5.14 -2.64 -16.67
C ASN A 195 -5.17 -4.13 -16.37
N ARG A 196 -4.24 -4.93 -16.87
CA ARG A 196 -4.14 -6.37 -16.62
C ARG A 196 -3.55 -6.62 -15.22
N PRO A 197 -4.32 -7.14 -14.25
CA PRO A 197 -3.82 -7.40 -12.92
C PRO A 197 -2.80 -8.55 -12.90
N PHE A 198 -1.90 -8.49 -11.92
CA PHE A 198 -0.87 -9.51 -11.71
C PHE A 198 -0.48 -9.63 -10.24
N ILE A 199 0.07 -10.78 -9.88
CA ILE A 199 0.60 -11.07 -8.54
C ILE A 199 2.02 -10.54 -8.41
N LYS A 200 2.31 -9.94 -7.25
CA LYS A 200 3.61 -9.38 -6.91
C LYS A 200 4.39 -10.33 -6.00
N TYR A 201 5.61 -10.67 -6.40
CA TYR A 201 6.43 -11.67 -5.70
C TYR A 201 7.41 -11.09 -4.69
N HIS A 202 7.85 -9.85 -4.90
CA HIS A 202 8.91 -9.23 -4.12
C HIS A 202 8.40 -8.58 -2.81
N GLY A 203 7.47 -9.25 -2.16
CA GLY A 203 6.81 -8.72 -0.99
C GLY A 203 5.81 -9.70 -0.45
N ILE A 204 4.87 -9.18 0.31
CA ILE A 204 3.91 -9.96 1.05
C ILE A 204 2.57 -9.24 1.06
N TYR A 205 1.49 -10.00 0.97
CA TYR A 205 0.13 -9.51 1.09
C TYR A 205 -0.32 -9.72 2.53
N ILE A 206 -0.77 -8.64 3.18
CA ILE A 206 -1.14 -8.64 4.59
C ILE A 206 -2.60 -8.21 4.73
N SER A 207 -3.40 -9.02 5.42
CA SER A 207 -4.73 -8.63 5.89
C SER A 207 -4.68 -8.49 7.41
N VAL A 208 -5.12 -7.34 7.91
CA VAL A 208 -5.20 -7.04 9.35
C VAL A 208 -6.66 -7.05 9.74
N VAL A 209 -7.02 -7.93 10.68
CA VAL A 209 -8.40 -8.06 11.14
C VAL A 209 -8.48 -7.81 12.64
N ASN A 210 -9.37 -6.91 13.02
CA ASN A 210 -9.68 -6.60 14.42
C ASN A 210 -11.05 -7.19 14.76
N VAL A 211 -11.08 -8.12 15.71
CA VAL A 211 -12.32 -8.73 16.22
C VAL A 211 -12.59 -8.22 17.61
N VAL A 212 -13.76 -7.61 17.77
CA VAL A 212 -14.26 -7.14 19.06
C VAL A 212 -15.00 -8.29 19.76
N ARG A 213 -14.59 -8.60 20.99
CA ARG A 213 -15.26 -9.53 21.90
C ARG A 213 -15.71 -8.76 23.14
N TYR A 214 -16.95 -8.97 23.55
CA TYR A 214 -17.47 -8.42 24.79
C TYR A 214 -17.17 -9.40 25.92
N GLY A 215 -16.44 -8.97 26.95
CA GLY A 215 -16.22 -9.74 28.16
C GLY A 215 -17.48 -9.78 29.04
N ALA A 216 -17.57 -10.79 29.89
CA ALA A 216 -18.54 -10.82 30.98
C ALA A 216 -18.02 -9.96 32.15
N ASN A 217 -18.93 -9.31 32.87
CA ASN A 217 -18.59 -8.68 34.14
C ASN A 217 -18.33 -9.75 35.20
N ASP A 218 -17.34 -9.53 36.08
CA ASP A 218 -17.17 -10.36 37.28
C ASP A 218 -18.45 -10.30 38.14
N GLU A 219 -18.85 -11.44 38.71
CA GLU A 219 -20.01 -11.52 39.61
C GLU A 219 -19.85 -10.51 40.77
N GLY A 220 -20.72 -9.50 40.80
CA GLY A 220 -20.69 -8.42 41.80
C GLY A 220 -20.19 -7.06 41.30
N SER A 221 -19.77 -6.94 40.04
CA SER A 221 -19.41 -5.64 39.45
C SER A 221 -20.64 -4.81 39.08
N LEU A 222 -20.78 -3.62 39.66
CA LEU A 222 -21.81 -2.61 39.32
C LEU A 222 -21.52 -1.85 38.01
N SER A 223 -20.48 -2.26 37.26
CA SER A 223 -20.07 -1.59 36.03
C SER A 223 -21.10 -1.83 34.93
N LEU A 224 -21.81 -0.76 34.51
CA LEU A 224 -22.79 -0.79 33.41
C LEU A 224 -22.15 -1.01 32.01
N MET A 225 -20.81 -1.06 31.95
CA MET A 225 -20.02 -1.19 30.73
C MET A 225 -19.25 -2.50 30.76
N ASN A 226 -19.61 -3.41 29.85
CA ASN A 226 -18.88 -4.67 29.65
C ASN A 226 -17.48 -4.36 29.10
N PRO A 227 -16.40 -4.96 29.65
CA PRO A 227 -15.06 -4.77 29.12
C PRO A 227 -14.97 -5.28 27.68
N ILE A 228 -14.56 -4.41 26.76
CA ILE A 228 -14.36 -4.74 25.35
C ILE A 228 -12.93 -5.26 25.16
N HIS A 229 -12.80 -6.50 24.69
CA HIS A 229 -11.54 -7.11 24.27
C HIS A 229 -11.45 -7.08 22.74
N ILE A 230 -10.42 -6.45 22.19
CA ILE A 230 -10.19 -6.46 20.75
C ILE A 230 -9.00 -7.37 20.48
N LEU A 231 -9.23 -8.42 19.70
CA LEU A 231 -8.19 -9.32 19.23
C LEU A 231 -7.81 -8.91 17.80
N THR A 232 -6.56 -8.52 17.61
CA THR A 232 -6.00 -8.33 16.27
C THR A 232 -5.32 -9.61 15.84
N TYR A 233 -5.64 -10.06 14.63
CA TYR A 233 -4.88 -11.12 13.99
C TYR A 233 -4.58 -10.74 12.54
N TYR A 234 -3.53 -11.35 12.03
CA TYR A 234 -2.93 -11.08 10.74
C TYR A 234 -3.05 -12.32 9.87
N ARG A 235 -3.32 -12.09 8.58
CA ARG A 235 -3.16 -13.11 7.55
C ARG A 235 -2.11 -12.65 6.56
N TYR A 236 -1.24 -13.58 6.21
CA TYR A 236 -0.13 -13.34 5.30
C TYR A 236 -0.22 -14.27 4.10
N PHE A 237 -0.03 -13.70 2.91
CA PHE A 237 0.28 -14.46 1.71
C PHE A 237 1.59 -14.01 1.10
N ARG A 238 2.48 -14.97 0.83
CA ARG A 238 3.70 -14.76 0.05
C ARG A 238 3.66 -15.65 -1.19
N PHE A 239 3.65 -15.05 -2.37
CA PHE A 239 3.52 -15.75 -3.63
C PHE A 239 4.87 -16.03 -4.28
N TYR A 240 4.95 -17.13 -5.03
CA TYR A 240 6.12 -17.56 -5.77
C TYR A 240 5.78 -17.81 -7.25
N PRO A 241 6.73 -17.60 -8.19
CA PRO A 241 6.51 -17.78 -9.63
C PRO A 241 6.14 -19.21 -10.06
N ASP A 242 6.41 -20.22 -9.23
CA ASP A 242 6.11 -21.64 -9.49
C ASP A 242 4.64 -22.01 -9.25
N GLY A 243 3.77 -21.02 -9.00
CA GLY A 243 2.36 -21.25 -8.70
C GLY A 243 2.10 -21.71 -7.28
N SER A 244 3.07 -21.62 -6.38
CA SER A 244 2.87 -21.86 -4.95
C SER A 244 2.83 -20.55 -4.15
N CYS A 245 2.16 -20.56 -3.00
CA CYS A 245 2.20 -19.47 -2.05
C CYS A 245 2.25 -19.99 -0.62
N LEU A 246 2.87 -19.22 0.27
CA LEU A 246 2.81 -19.45 1.71
C LEU A 246 1.64 -18.68 2.28
N ARG A 247 0.87 -19.34 3.14
CA ARG A 247 -0.24 -18.80 3.90
C ARG A 247 0.09 -18.88 5.39
N LEU A 248 -0.20 -17.82 6.14
CA LEU A 248 -0.08 -17.84 7.60
C LEU A 248 -1.22 -17.03 8.22
N LEU A 249 -1.83 -17.58 9.26
CA LEU A 249 -2.76 -16.88 10.14
C LEU A 249 -2.16 -16.87 11.55
N THR A 250 -1.92 -15.69 12.10
CA THR A 250 -1.26 -15.53 13.41
C THR A 250 -1.67 -14.22 14.08
N THR A 251 -1.43 -14.10 15.39
CA THR A 251 -1.50 -12.83 16.11
C THR A 251 -0.19 -12.04 16.07
N ASP A 252 0.88 -12.64 15.54
CA ASP A 252 2.19 -12.00 15.45
C ASP A 252 2.19 -10.87 14.41
N GLU A 253 2.75 -9.73 14.80
CA GLU A 253 2.79 -8.55 13.94
C GLU A 253 3.79 -8.69 12.77
N PRO A 254 3.63 -7.90 11.69
CA PRO A 254 4.51 -7.98 10.52
C PRO A 254 6.00 -7.83 10.83
N SER A 255 6.37 -7.09 11.86
CA SER A 255 7.77 -6.89 12.29
C SER A 255 8.47 -8.21 12.65
N PHE A 256 7.74 -9.19 13.18
CA PHE A 256 8.27 -10.50 13.57
C PHE A 256 8.21 -11.51 12.41
N VAL A 257 7.14 -11.48 11.64
CA VAL A 257 6.84 -12.46 10.59
C VAL A 257 7.65 -12.18 9.32
N VAL A 258 7.63 -10.95 8.81
CA VAL A 258 8.02 -10.62 7.43
C VAL A 258 9.51 -10.92 7.15
N LYS A 259 10.39 -10.81 8.14
CA LYS A 259 11.83 -11.02 7.90
C LYS A 259 12.17 -12.49 7.62
N HIS A 260 11.42 -13.42 8.20
CA HIS A 260 11.75 -14.85 8.19
C HIS A 260 10.68 -15.70 7.50
N PHE A 261 9.67 -15.10 6.86
CA PHE A 261 8.59 -15.86 6.25
C PHE A 261 8.96 -16.35 4.85
N SER A 262 9.63 -17.51 4.75
CA SER A 262 10.06 -18.13 3.49
C SER A 262 9.81 -19.64 3.45
N LYS A 263 9.97 -20.26 2.27
CA LYS A 263 9.83 -21.73 2.13
C LYS A 263 10.94 -22.49 2.85
N GLU A 264 12.12 -21.89 2.90
CA GLU A 264 13.33 -22.44 3.55
C GLU A 264 13.26 -22.28 5.07
N THR A 265 12.58 -21.23 5.53
CA THR A 265 12.38 -20.91 6.95
C THR A 265 10.89 -20.76 7.24
N PRO A 266 10.10 -21.84 7.17
CA PRO A 266 8.67 -21.75 7.44
C PRO A 266 8.43 -21.37 8.90
N ILE A 267 7.54 -20.41 9.11
CA ILE A 267 7.04 -20.09 10.45
C ILE A 267 6.08 -21.18 10.87
N LYS A 268 5.97 -21.44 12.18
CA LYS A 268 5.00 -22.39 12.73
C LYS A 268 3.59 -22.08 12.21
N ASP A 269 2.84 -23.13 11.89
CA ASP A 269 1.46 -23.05 11.36
C ASP A 269 1.35 -22.37 9.98
N SER A 270 2.48 -22.16 9.30
CA SER A 270 2.46 -21.78 7.89
C SER A 270 2.09 -22.97 7.00
N GLU A 271 1.30 -22.68 5.97
CA GLU A 271 0.79 -23.67 5.02
C GLU A 271 1.28 -23.32 3.61
N ILE A 272 1.62 -24.33 2.81
CA ILE A 272 1.89 -24.16 1.39
C ILE A 272 0.59 -24.39 0.63
N CYS A 273 0.25 -23.43 -0.23
CA CYS A 273 -0.92 -23.47 -1.09
C CYS A 273 -0.49 -23.34 -2.55
N ARG A 274 -1.42 -23.61 -3.47
CA ARG A 274 -1.28 -23.34 -4.90
C ARG A 274 -2.10 -22.12 -5.28
N TRP A 275 -1.66 -21.38 -6.29
CA TRP A 275 -2.40 -20.25 -6.81
C TRP A 275 -2.39 -20.21 -8.33
N SER A 276 -3.46 -19.65 -8.91
CA SER A 276 -3.60 -19.41 -10.34
C SER A 276 -4.48 -18.18 -10.59
N LEU A 277 -4.35 -17.60 -11.78
CA LEU A 277 -5.21 -16.52 -12.27
C LEU A 277 -6.22 -17.06 -13.28
N GLY A 278 -7.46 -16.62 -13.14
CA GLY A 278 -8.52 -16.75 -14.14
C GLY A 278 -8.63 -15.50 -15.01
N PHE A 279 -9.46 -15.55 -16.05
CA PHE A 279 -9.68 -14.43 -16.98
C PHE A 279 -10.83 -13.52 -16.55
N ASP A 280 -11.67 -13.97 -15.63
CA ASP A 280 -12.69 -13.13 -15.02
C ASP A 280 -12.08 -11.90 -14.34
N TYR A 281 -12.89 -10.84 -14.23
CA TYR A 281 -12.47 -9.54 -13.67
C TYR A 281 -11.21 -8.98 -14.35
N ASP A 282 -11.19 -9.00 -15.68
CA ASP A 282 -10.07 -8.52 -16.51
C ASP A 282 -8.75 -9.21 -16.16
N PHE A 283 -8.72 -10.54 -16.04
CA PHE A 283 -7.56 -11.34 -15.59
C PHE A 283 -7.23 -11.19 -14.09
N GLY A 284 -8.14 -10.58 -13.32
CA GLY A 284 -7.97 -10.25 -11.92
C GLY A 284 -8.48 -11.31 -10.95
N LEU A 285 -9.09 -12.40 -11.43
CA LEU A 285 -9.53 -13.49 -10.55
C LEU A 285 -8.32 -14.30 -10.07
N LEU A 286 -7.99 -14.19 -8.80
CA LEU A 286 -7.00 -15.03 -8.13
C LEU A 286 -7.72 -16.18 -7.43
N HIS A 287 -7.28 -17.40 -7.72
CA HIS A 287 -7.72 -18.61 -7.03
C HIS A 287 -6.55 -19.18 -6.24
N ILE A 288 -6.78 -19.48 -4.97
CA ILE A 288 -5.83 -20.15 -4.08
C ILE A 288 -6.47 -21.47 -3.63
N THR A 289 -5.73 -22.56 -3.79
CA THR A 289 -6.15 -23.90 -3.35
C THR A 289 -5.20 -24.49 -2.33
N ARG A 290 -5.76 -25.20 -1.36
CA ARG A 290 -5.01 -25.94 -0.36
C ARG A 290 -5.74 -27.23 -0.05
N THR A 291 -4.99 -28.32 0.03
CA THR A 291 -5.51 -29.62 0.45
C THR A 291 -5.00 -29.98 1.84
N SER A 292 -5.84 -30.69 2.57
CA SER A 292 -5.51 -31.38 3.81
C SER A 292 -6.02 -32.82 3.70
N ASP A 293 -5.77 -33.66 4.70
CA ASP A 293 -6.22 -35.07 4.68
C ASP A 293 -7.75 -35.25 4.59
N LYS A 294 -8.52 -34.22 4.96
CA LYS A 294 -9.99 -34.29 5.08
C LYS A 294 -10.75 -33.27 4.24
N TYR A 295 -10.07 -32.22 3.81
CA TYR A 295 -10.70 -31.05 3.23
C TYR A 295 -9.83 -30.44 2.15
N GLU A 296 -10.47 -29.98 1.09
CA GLU A 296 -9.93 -29.05 0.11
C GLU A 296 -10.48 -27.65 0.37
N PHE A 297 -9.62 -26.65 0.28
CA PHE A 297 -9.96 -25.25 0.53
C PHE A 297 -9.76 -24.47 -0.76
N HIS A 298 -10.79 -23.72 -1.16
CA HIS A 298 -10.78 -22.85 -2.32
C HIS A 298 -11.06 -21.42 -1.89
N GLU A 299 -10.07 -20.56 -1.98
CA GLU A 299 -10.19 -19.13 -1.67
C GLU A 299 -10.07 -18.33 -2.97
N LYS A 300 -11.07 -17.49 -3.26
CA LYS A 300 -11.10 -16.65 -4.47
C LYS A 300 -11.00 -15.18 -4.09
N PHE A 301 -10.21 -14.45 -4.85
CA PHE A 301 -9.97 -13.01 -4.69
C PHE A 301 -10.04 -12.28 -6.01
N VAL A 302 -10.36 -10.99 -5.96
CA VAL A 302 -10.20 -10.07 -7.09
C VAL A 302 -9.02 -9.15 -6.81
N ILE A 303 -8.07 -9.10 -7.73
CA ILE A 303 -6.93 -8.18 -7.67
C ILE A 303 -7.42 -6.76 -8.01
N LYS A 304 -7.24 -5.83 -7.08
CA LYS A 304 -7.67 -4.43 -7.19
C LYS A 304 -6.52 -3.46 -6.94
N ASN A 305 -6.74 -2.21 -7.33
CA ASN A 305 -5.85 -1.10 -7.01
C ASN A 305 -6.05 -0.66 -5.55
N GLN A 306 -4.99 -0.22 -4.90
CA GLN A 306 -5.05 0.44 -3.58
C GLN A 306 -4.78 1.93 -3.78
N GLY A 307 -5.84 2.72 -3.98
CA GLY A 307 -5.72 4.12 -4.39
C GLY A 307 -4.95 4.24 -5.71
N ARG A 308 -3.82 4.95 -5.70
CA ARG A 308 -2.93 5.09 -6.88
C ARG A 308 -2.02 3.86 -7.11
N LYS A 309 -1.91 2.95 -6.14
CA LYS A 309 -1.02 1.78 -6.23
C LYS A 309 -1.70 0.67 -7.03
N LYS A 310 -1.18 0.37 -8.22
CA LYS A 310 -1.77 -0.60 -9.15
C LYS A 310 -1.60 -2.03 -8.67
N HIS A 311 -2.71 -2.78 -8.62
CA HIS A 311 -2.75 -4.22 -8.30
C HIS A 311 -2.19 -4.57 -6.91
N HIS A 312 -2.43 -3.70 -5.92
CA HIS A 312 -1.90 -3.85 -4.56
C HIS A 312 -2.87 -4.52 -3.59
N GLN A 313 -4.12 -4.76 -3.97
CA GLN A 313 -5.13 -5.28 -3.07
C GLN A 313 -5.68 -6.62 -3.57
N LEU A 314 -5.85 -7.59 -2.66
CA LEU A 314 -6.62 -8.80 -2.91
C LEU A 314 -7.93 -8.68 -2.14
N ALA A 315 -9.03 -8.42 -2.86
CA ALA A 315 -10.36 -8.32 -2.28
C ALA A 315 -11.01 -9.70 -2.27
N TRP A 316 -11.54 -10.13 -1.12
CA TRP A 316 -12.25 -11.41 -1.00
C TRP A 316 -13.43 -11.50 -1.97
N LEU A 317 -13.56 -12.65 -2.61
CA LEU A 317 -14.72 -13.03 -3.40
C LEU A 317 -15.48 -14.17 -2.72
N SER A 318 -14.80 -15.26 -2.38
CA SER A 318 -15.39 -16.39 -1.65
C SER A 318 -14.31 -17.22 -0.93
N SER A 319 -14.74 -18.02 0.04
CA SER A 319 -13.93 -19.04 0.70
C SER A 319 -14.79 -20.27 0.88
N VAL A 320 -14.44 -21.37 0.21
CA VAL A 320 -15.20 -22.62 0.20
C VAL A 320 -14.31 -23.74 0.72
N VAL A 321 -14.90 -24.62 1.53
CA VAL A 321 -14.28 -25.85 2.02
C VAL A 321 -15.06 -27.02 1.45
N ILE A 322 -14.38 -27.95 0.81
CA ILE A 322 -14.96 -29.16 0.24
C ILE A 322 -14.47 -30.32 1.08
N ASP A 323 -15.38 -31.15 1.58
CA ASP A 323 -15.00 -32.37 2.30
C ASP A 323 -14.72 -33.55 1.36
N ASN A 324 -14.31 -34.68 1.94
CA ASN A 324 -14.02 -35.90 1.18
C ASN A 324 -15.24 -36.51 0.46
N GLU A 325 -16.45 -36.11 0.83
CA GLU A 325 -17.71 -36.55 0.19
C GLU A 325 -18.11 -35.59 -0.95
N GLY A 326 -17.37 -34.50 -1.16
CA GLY A 326 -17.65 -33.47 -2.15
C GLY A 326 -18.68 -32.44 -1.68
N VAL A 327 -19.01 -32.40 -0.38
CA VAL A 327 -19.93 -31.42 0.17
C VAL A 327 -19.20 -30.09 0.32
N GLU A 328 -19.72 -29.07 -0.36
CA GLU A 328 -19.19 -27.72 -0.30
C GLU A 328 -19.81 -26.94 0.88
N MET A 329 -18.94 -26.33 1.68
CA MET A 329 -19.29 -25.44 2.79
C MET A 329 -18.67 -24.07 2.56
N GLU A 330 -19.50 -23.04 2.47
CA GLU A 330 -19.03 -21.66 2.30
C GLU A 330 -18.72 -21.01 3.66
N ASN A 331 -17.51 -20.47 3.79
CA ASN A 331 -17.07 -19.76 4.98
C ASN A 331 -17.56 -18.31 4.96
N SER A 332 -18.05 -17.82 6.10
CA SER A 332 -18.50 -16.44 6.23
C SER A 332 -17.35 -15.44 6.10
N LEU A 333 -17.49 -14.50 5.17
CA LEU A 333 -16.52 -13.42 4.95
C LEU A 333 -16.81 -12.14 5.76
N LYS A 334 -17.79 -12.16 6.68
CA LYS A 334 -18.29 -10.95 7.35
C LYS A 334 -17.21 -10.14 8.07
N ASN A 335 -16.27 -10.84 8.70
CA ASN A 335 -15.19 -10.22 9.46
C ASN A 335 -13.89 -10.16 8.66
N GLU A 336 -13.91 -10.60 7.41
CA GLU A 336 -12.74 -10.70 6.56
C GLU A 336 -12.38 -9.33 5.99
N ARG A 337 -11.07 -9.08 5.89
CA ARG A 337 -10.53 -7.86 5.30
C ARG A 337 -9.65 -8.20 4.11
N ALA A 338 -9.63 -7.29 3.14
CA ALA A 338 -8.78 -7.40 1.97
C ALA A 338 -7.29 -7.42 2.35
N PHE A 339 -6.49 -8.14 1.56
CA PHE A 339 -5.05 -8.13 1.72
C PHE A 339 -4.44 -6.95 0.97
N HIS A 340 -3.40 -6.36 1.53
CA HIS A 340 -2.65 -5.27 0.91
C HIS A 340 -1.19 -5.65 0.73
N PHE A 341 -0.64 -5.37 -0.45
CA PHE A 341 0.75 -5.65 -0.79
C PHE A 341 1.71 -4.69 -0.06
N SER A 342 2.70 -5.28 0.59
CA SER A 342 3.84 -4.59 1.19
C SER A 342 5.13 -5.11 0.56
N ARG A 343 5.97 -4.20 0.05
CA ARG A 343 7.28 -4.53 -0.55
C ARG A 343 8.25 -4.96 0.55
N VAL A 344 9.04 -6.01 0.28
CA VAL A 344 10.04 -6.54 1.23
C VAL A 344 11.37 -6.73 0.50
N LYS A 345 12.37 -5.89 0.80
CA LYS A 345 13.66 -5.88 0.09
C LYS A 345 14.41 -7.21 0.21
N SER A 346 14.35 -7.87 1.37
CA SER A 346 15.04 -9.15 1.60
C SER A 346 14.52 -10.30 0.73
N TYR A 347 13.35 -10.17 0.10
CA TYR A 347 12.77 -11.24 -0.72
C TYR A 347 13.33 -11.29 -2.14
N GLU A 348 14.07 -10.27 -2.59
CA GLU A 348 14.70 -10.24 -3.92
C GLU A 348 15.64 -11.43 -4.18
N ASN A 349 16.33 -11.91 -3.15
CA ASN A 349 17.33 -12.99 -3.27
C ASN A 349 16.74 -14.41 -3.30
N SER A 350 15.41 -14.54 -3.29
CA SER A 350 14.71 -15.82 -3.04
C SER A 350 13.65 -16.14 -4.11
N LEU A 351 13.74 -15.48 -5.27
CA LEU A 351 12.78 -15.56 -6.37
C LEU A 351 13.40 -16.06 -7.66
#